data_AF-A0A941NIT3-F1
#
_entry.id   AF-A0A941NIT3-F1
#
_cell.length_a   1.000
_cell.length_b   1.000
_cell.length_c   1.000
_cell.angle_alpha   90.00
_cell.angle_beta   90.00
_cell.angle_gamma   90.00
#
_symmetry.space_group_name_H-M   'P 1'
#
loop_
_entity.id
_entity.type
_entity.pdbx_description
1 polymer ?
#
loop_
_entity_poly.entity_id
_entity_poly.type
_entity_poly.pdbx_seq_one_letter_code
_entity_poly.pdbx_strand_id
1 'polypeptide(L)'
;MAASLLLLPAAASAAPEDELAAMEKTLSRDVRAFIERKIECNHWAGEEPYDAARARQIERAVQHLKCEALDKDEVALKRRHAGDERALKGFALADEVYR
;
A
#
# COMPACT_ATOMS: atom_id res chain seq x y z
N MET A 1 18.48 46.98 17.74
CA MET A 1 18.71 45.52 17.73
C MET A 1 17.61 44.90 16.87
N ALA A 2 17.92 44.47 15.65
CA ALA A 2 16.96 43.78 14.79
C ALA A 2 17.21 42.27 14.92
N ALA A 3 16.26 41.55 15.49
CA ALA A 3 16.29 40.09 15.54
C ALA A 3 15.82 39.57 14.18
N SER A 4 16.75 39.12 13.34
CA SER A 4 16.43 38.36 12.13
C SER A 4 15.91 36.99 12.53
N LEU A 5 14.60 36.76 12.38
CA LEU A 5 14.04 35.41 12.37
C LEU A 5 14.51 34.71 11.09
N LEU A 6 15.39 33.73 11.24
CA LEU A 6 15.70 32.76 10.20
C LEU A 6 14.48 31.84 10.04
N LEU A 7 13.68 32.08 9.00
CA LEU A 7 12.67 31.13 8.55
C LEU A 7 13.42 29.91 7.97
N LEU A 8 13.44 28.79 8.69
CA LEU A 8 13.86 27.53 8.08
C LEU A 8 12.80 27.10 7.06
N PRO A 9 13.18 26.73 5.82
CA PRO A 9 12.23 26.15 4.89
C PRO A 9 11.76 24.81 5.45
N ALA A 10 10.45 24.62 5.55
CA ALA A 10 9.88 23.30 5.76
C ALA A 10 10.26 22.45 4.56
N ALA A 11 11.11 21.44 4.76
CA ALA A 11 11.29 20.40 3.76
C ALA A 11 9.94 19.72 3.59
N ALA A 12 9.31 19.88 2.42
CA ALA A 12 8.15 19.08 2.08
C ALA A 12 8.63 17.62 2.00
N SER A 13 8.27 16.81 2.99
CA SER A 13 8.36 15.36 2.85
C SER A 13 7.47 14.98 1.67
N ALA A 14 8.00 14.17 0.74
CA ALA A 14 7.16 13.58 -0.30
C ALA A 14 5.99 12.84 0.36
N ALA A 15 4.81 12.89 -0.24
CA ALA A 15 3.67 12.16 0.28
C ALA A 15 3.98 10.64 0.22
N PRO A 16 3.47 9.83 1.16
CA PRO A 16 3.70 8.38 1.17
C PRO A 16 3.34 7.71 -0.17
N GLU A 17 2.34 8.23 -0.88
CA GLU A 17 1.93 7.81 -2.22
C GLU A 17 3.03 8.03 -3.26
N ASP A 18 3.64 9.22 -3.27
CA ASP A 18 4.72 9.56 -4.20
C ASP A 18 5.96 8.71 -3.93
N GLU A 19 6.25 8.45 -2.65
CA GLU A 19 7.37 7.63 -2.25
C GLU A 19 7.16 6.16 -2.63
N LEU A 20 5.96 5.62 -2.41
CA LEU A 20 5.61 4.26 -2.82
C LEU A 20 5.70 4.10 -4.34
N ALA A 21 5.17 5.06 -5.10
CA ALA A 21 5.25 5.07 -6.57
C ALA A 21 6.70 5.14 -7.07
N ALA A 22 7.55 5.93 -6.41
CA ALA A 22 8.98 6.00 -6.75
C ALA A 22 9.70 4.67 -6.48
N MET A 23 9.34 3.96 -5.40
CA MET A 23 9.96 2.71 -5.00
C MET A 23 9.51 1.51 -5.85
N GLU A 24 8.31 1.53 -6.42
CA GLU A 24 7.68 0.41 -7.13
C GLU A 24 8.61 -0.31 -8.12
N LYS A 25 9.40 0.45 -8.88
CA LYS A 25 10.35 -0.05 -9.89
C LYS A 25 11.54 -0.81 -9.29
N THR A 26 11.84 -0.58 -8.02
CA THR A 26 12.97 -1.16 -7.31
C THR A 26 12.58 -2.33 -6.41
N LEU A 27 11.28 -2.52 -6.15
CA LEU A 27 10.76 -3.63 -5.35
C LEU A 27 10.87 -4.96 -6.11
N SER A 28 11.09 -6.03 -5.35
CA SER A 28 10.99 -7.39 -5.89
C SER A 28 9.59 -7.62 -6.48
N ARG A 29 9.53 -8.51 -7.48
CA ARG A 29 8.27 -8.78 -8.20
C ARG A 29 7.16 -9.26 -7.27
N ASP A 30 7.49 -10.07 -6.26
CA ASP A 30 6.51 -10.61 -5.33
C ASP A 30 6.01 -9.57 -4.31
N VAL A 31 6.87 -8.64 -3.87
CA VAL A 31 6.46 -7.50 -3.04
C VAL A 31 5.54 -6.57 -3.82
N ARG A 32 5.91 -6.19 -5.04
CA ARG A 32 5.05 -5.35 -5.90
C ARG A 32 3.70 -5.99 -6.18
N ALA A 33 3.68 -7.26 -6.58
CA ALA A 33 2.43 -7.98 -6.84
C ALA A 33 1.54 -8.09 -5.59
N PHE A 34 2.13 -8.18 -4.40
CA PHE A 34 1.36 -8.14 -3.16
C PHE A 34 0.76 -6.77 -2.89
N ILE A 35 1.53 -5.70 -3.05
CA ILE A 35 1.06 -4.32 -2.86
C ILE A 35 -0.08 -4.01 -3.83
N GLU A 36 0.07 -4.34 -5.11
CA GLU A 36 -1.01 -4.21 -6.12
C GLU A 36 -2.27 -4.95 -5.68
N ARG A 37 -2.13 -6.19 -5.22
CA ARG A 37 -3.28 -6.99 -4.74
C ARG A 37 -3.94 -6.39 -3.49
N LYS A 38 -3.16 -5.82 -2.57
CA LYS A 38 -3.67 -5.13 -1.38
C LYS A 38 -4.49 -3.91 -1.76
N ILE A 39 -4.00 -3.10 -2.70
CA ILE A 39 -4.72 -1.94 -3.26
C ILE A 39 -6.07 -2.37 -3.82
N GLU A 40 -6.08 -3.38 -4.68
CA GLU A 40 -7.30 -3.90 -5.27
C GLU A 40 -8.27 -4.44 -4.21
N CYS A 41 -7.78 -5.21 -3.23
CA CYS A 41 -8.62 -5.71 -2.15
C CYS A 41 -9.28 -4.58 -1.34
N ASN A 42 -8.53 -3.52 -1.03
CA ASN A 42 -9.07 -2.38 -0.30
C ASN A 42 -10.06 -1.58 -1.14
N HIS A 43 -9.80 -1.43 -2.44
CA HIS A 43 -10.77 -0.86 -3.37
C HIS A 43 -12.09 -1.63 -3.30
N TRP A 44 -12.08 -2.94 -3.51
CA TRP A 44 -13.30 -3.76 -3.47
C TRP A 44 -13.98 -3.80 -2.10
N ALA A 45 -13.22 -3.72 -1.01
CA ALA A 45 -13.77 -3.67 0.35
C ALA A 45 -14.54 -2.38 0.65
N GLY A 46 -14.19 -1.27 -0.02
CA GLY A 46 -14.86 0.02 0.11
C GLY A 46 -16.09 0.19 -0.79
N GLU A 47 -16.35 -0.75 -1.69
CA GLU A 47 -17.44 -0.67 -2.67
C GLU A 47 -18.79 -1.07 -2.07
N GLU A 48 -19.85 -0.33 -2.43
CA GLU A 48 -21.20 -0.62 -1.95
C GLU A 48 -21.91 -1.67 -2.84
N PRO A 49 -22.53 -2.71 -2.25
CA PRO A 49 -23.33 -3.70 -2.98
C PRO A 49 -24.77 -3.20 -3.20
N TYR A 50 -24.94 -2.03 -3.83
CA TYR A 50 -26.24 -1.35 -3.97
C TYR A 50 -27.28 -2.13 -4.79
N ASP A 51 -26.85 -3.12 -5.58
CA ASP A 51 -27.72 -4.08 -6.22
C ASP A 51 -27.08 -5.48 -6.27
N ALA A 52 -27.89 -6.48 -6.64
CA ALA A 52 -27.45 -7.87 -6.68
C ALA A 52 -26.38 -8.14 -7.75
N ALA A 53 -26.34 -7.37 -8.85
CA ALA A 53 -25.31 -7.54 -9.87
C ALA A 53 -23.97 -7.00 -9.38
N ARG A 54 -23.96 -5.84 -8.71
CA ARG A 54 -22.79 -5.24 -8.08
C ARG A 54 -22.26 -6.10 -6.94
N ALA A 55 -23.13 -6.61 -6.06
CA ALA A 55 -22.74 -7.53 -5.00
C ALA A 55 -21.97 -8.75 -5.55
N ARG A 56 -22.48 -9.38 -6.62
CA ARG A 56 -21.79 -10.50 -7.27
C ARG A 56 -20.47 -10.12 -7.94
N GLN A 57 -20.31 -8.88 -8.41
CA GLN A 57 -19.02 -8.41 -8.95
C GLN A 57 -17.99 -8.29 -7.84
N ILE A 58 -18.37 -7.65 -6.72
CA ILE A 58 -17.51 -7.47 -5.54
C ILE A 58 -17.07 -8.85 -5.02
N GLU A 59 -18.02 -9.77 -4.80
CA GLU A 59 -17.72 -11.13 -4.32
C GLU A 59 -16.72 -11.86 -5.22
N ARG A 60 -16.93 -11.83 -6.54
CA ARG A 60 -16.00 -12.47 -7.49
C ARG A 60 -14.61 -11.85 -7.44
N ALA A 61 -14.53 -10.53 -7.33
CA ALA A 61 -13.24 -9.83 -7.29
C ALA A 61 -12.48 -10.16 -6.00
N VAL A 62 -13.15 -10.08 -4.85
CA VAL A 62 -12.59 -10.42 -3.53
C VAL A 62 -12.08 -11.87 -3.50
N GLN A 63 -12.84 -12.81 -4.04
CA GLN A 63 -12.44 -14.21 -4.14
C GLN A 63 -11.26 -14.42 -5.11
N HIS A 64 -11.30 -13.78 -6.28
CA HIS A 64 -10.22 -13.87 -7.27
C HIS A 64 -8.89 -13.34 -6.73
N LEU A 65 -8.93 -12.22 -6.03
CA LEU A 65 -7.78 -11.58 -5.38
C LEU A 65 -7.34 -12.29 -4.09
N LYS A 66 -8.17 -13.21 -3.56
CA LYS A 66 -7.91 -13.91 -2.29
C LYS A 66 -7.72 -12.94 -1.13
N CYS A 67 -8.59 -11.92 -1.02
CA CYS A 67 -8.43 -10.89 0.02
C CYS A 67 -8.51 -11.46 1.45
N GLU A 68 -9.18 -12.59 1.65
CA GLU A 68 -9.21 -13.31 2.93
C GLU A 68 -7.82 -13.80 3.40
N ALA A 69 -6.86 -13.97 2.47
CA ALA A 69 -5.51 -14.45 2.78
C ALA A 69 -4.49 -13.31 2.94
N LEU A 70 -4.91 -12.05 2.78
CA LEU A 70 -4.00 -10.92 2.63
C LEU A 70 -3.02 -10.78 3.80
N ASP A 71 -3.54 -10.79 5.04
CA ASP A 71 -2.73 -10.66 6.26
C ASP A 71 -1.70 -11.78 6.40
N LYS A 72 -2.14 -13.02 6.15
CA LYS A 72 -1.27 -14.20 6.23
C LYS A 72 -0.17 -14.13 5.18
N ASP A 73 -0.51 -13.74 3.96
CA ASP A 73 0.43 -13.61 2.85
C ASP A 73 1.44 -12.49 3.11
N GLU A 74 1.00 -11.38 3.72
CA GLU A 74 1.86 -10.26 4.09
C GLU A 74 2.89 -10.67 5.13
N VAL A 75 2.47 -11.35 6.20
CA VAL A 75 3.39 -11.88 7.23
C VAL A 75 4.39 -12.85 6.60
N ALA A 76 3.93 -13.72 5.70
CA ALA A 76 4.82 -14.66 5.02
C ALA A 76 5.84 -13.93 4.12
N LEU A 77 5.43 -12.86 3.42
CA LEU A 77 6.30 -12.04 2.60
C LEU A 77 7.31 -11.24 3.42
N LYS A 78 6.86 -10.54 4.48
CA LYS A 78 7.72 -9.81 5.42
C LYS A 78 8.80 -10.72 6.01
N ARG A 79 8.46 -11.98 6.31
CA ARG A 79 9.44 -13.00 6.76
C ARG A 79 10.43 -13.40 5.68
N ARG A 80 9.99 -13.60 4.43
CA ARG A 80 10.89 -13.93 3.30
C ARG A 80 11.86 -12.79 2.98
N HIS A 81 11.41 -11.55 3.14
CA HIS A 81 12.17 -10.33 2.85
C HIS A 81 12.73 -9.64 4.10
N ALA A 82 12.91 -10.37 5.21
CA ALA A 82 13.31 -9.78 6.49
C ALA A 82 14.69 -9.07 6.46
N GLY A 83 15.55 -9.39 5.48
CA GLY A 83 16.83 -8.72 5.25
C GLY A 83 16.83 -7.69 4.12
N ASP A 84 15.68 -7.42 3.50
CA ASP A 84 15.54 -6.44 2.42
C ASP A 84 14.82 -5.19 2.96
N GLU A 85 15.60 -4.18 3.34
CA GLU A 85 15.08 -2.91 3.86
C GLU A 85 14.12 -2.21 2.88
N ARG A 86 14.32 -2.37 1.57
CA ARG A 86 13.45 -1.73 0.57
C ARG A 86 12.10 -2.42 0.54
N ALA A 87 12.07 -3.75 0.63
CA ALA A 87 10.83 -4.50 0.73
C ALA A 87 10.06 -4.14 2.01
N LEU A 88 10.73 -4.09 3.16
CA LEU A 88 10.10 -3.72 4.44
C LEU A 88 9.52 -2.31 4.41
N LYS A 89 10.26 -1.35 3.83
CA LYS A 89 9.78 0.01 3.63
C LYS A 89 8.60 0.06 2.64
N GLY A 90 8.64 -0.71 1.56
CA GLY A 90 7.53 -0.84 0.63
C GLY A 90 6.24 -1.33 1.30
N PHE A 91 6.33 -2.33 2.19
CA PHE A 91 5.18 -2.75 2.98
C PHE A 91 4.68 -1.66 3.94
N ALA A 92 5.58 -0.96 4.63
CA ALA A 92 5.21 0.10 5.55
C ALA A 92 4.48 1.26 4.84
N LEU A 93 4.97 1.67 3.67
CA LEU A 93 4.31 2.69 2.85
C LEU A 93 2.95 2.21 2.35
N ALA A 94 2.84 0.96 1.90
CA ALA A 94 1.55 0.39 1.50
C ALA A 94 0.55 0.30 2.67
N ASP A 95 1.03 0.03 3.90
CA ASP A 95 0.24 0.02 5.13
C ASP A 95 -0.24 1.42 5.56
N GLU A 96 0.42 2.48 5.10
CA GLU A 96 0.05 3.88 5.38
C GLU A 96 -0.93 4.41 4.32
N VAL A 97 -0.67 4.13 3.05
CA VAL A 97 -1.47 4.64 1.92
C VAL A 97 -2.81 3.91 1.80
N TYR A 98 -2.83 2.59 2.03
CA TYR A 98 -3.99 1.74 1.73
C TYR A 98 -4.49 1.04 2.99
N ARG A 99 -4.81 1.80 4.05
CA ARG A 99 -5.39 1.25 5.29
C ARG A 99 -6.85 1.63 5.47
#